data_AF-W4QSB1-F1
#
_entry.id   AF-W4QSB1-F1
#
_cell.length_a   1.000
_cell.length_b   1.000
_cell.length_c   1.000
_cell.angle_alpha   90.00
_cell.angle_beta   90.00
_cell.angle_gamma   90.00
#
_symmetry.space_group_name_H-M   'P 1'
#
loop_
_entity.id
_entity.type
_entity.pdbx_description
1 polymer ?
#
loop_
_entity_poly.entity_id
_entity_poly.type
_entity_poly.pdbx_seq_one_letter_code
_entity_poly.pdbx_strand_id
1 'polypeptide(L)'
;MDRRNFIVNFLLWLLAIFYGYRIAGIREHLSSQKELINDKGMSFSQKIQILKEQSIKNATNLESRGINIMYPPSPLTGARGDGSDETKIIQAIINYAKNGDTLFIPDGTFVTSYIEVTKRLSINGTGVIKLKDNTNTQLWKFTNVSDFSITGITFDGNKEKQTSSSEHSLQLSGCSNVIIDKVTVRNHRGNGFIANNSNKITARSCKFYGNVTTNGIYQNSKNCKFIDCYSWGSDGFGLQLKFDCQNCDILNCHSFDNKREGFNIIDGPKYCNLIGNHAYRNGDGGIVIGEDFKQGLSQHILIQGNYCFKNHYDGININNTKMAYFRILGNECFNNNQSNGLDEVHRHGIFIANKATNIIIEGNICYDDQHIKTQEFGLFIGAGAKIYVSKSNNFNHNKLGKISEQTAQDCNNIIELATTIPTNQLSNPSFETWDTSLPAHWTAGGAGHSLLRETTMARSRFSALITANHELAFLKQDLNIHHFQGSRLKLGMWVHCKENGGAKIALYAFVGGSAIASTTKHSGTGWEYLVVERPVKDMFTSLFVRCEVSPGNKAIFDEGLLLQAV
;
A
#
# COMPACT_ATOMS: atom_id res chain seq x y z
N MET A 1 -44.88 57.00 84.47
CA MET A 1 -44.19 56.81 83.17
C MET A 1 -43.52 58.12 82.81
N ASP A 2 -42.20 58.09 82.69
CA ASP A 2 -41.39 59.28 82.51
C ASP A 2 -41.58 59.85 81.09
N ARG A 3 -42.04 61.10 80.98
CA ARG A 3 -42.46 61.69 79.70
C ARG A 3 -41.33 61.75 78.66
N ARG A 4 -40.06 61.71 79.11
CA ARG A 4 -38.88 61.62 78.23
C ARG A 4 -38.77 60.28 77.49
N ASN A 5 -39.17 59.17 78.11
CA ASN A 5 -39.11 57.86 77.45
C ASN A 5 -40.20 57.66 76.42
N PHE A 6 -41.35 58.33 76.57
CA PHE A 6 -42.42 58.25 75.57
C PHE A 6 -42.01 58.89 74.24
N ILE A 7 -41.40 60.08 74.27
CA ILE A 7 -41.00 60.78 73.03
C ILE A 7 -39.89 60.03 72.30
N VAL A 8 -38.90 59.51 73.03
CA VAL A 8 -37.80 58.73 72.43
C VAL A 8 -38.33 57.43 71.82
N ASN A 9 -39.18 56.69 72.55
CA ASN A 9 -39.76 55.45 72.03
C ASN A 9 -40.74 55.69 70.87
N PHE A 10 -41.48 56.80 70.88
CA PHE A 10 -42.36 57.19 69.79
C PHE A 10 -41.59 57.61 68.53
N LEU A 11 -40.48 58.35 68.69
CA LEU A 11 -39.59 58.69 67.58
C LEU A 11 -38.86 57.46 67.01
N LEU A 12 -38.42 56.52 67.86
CA LEU A 12 -37.84 55.26 67.42
C LEU A 12 -38.87 54.38 66.70
N TRP A 13 -40.12 54.37 67.15
CA TRP A 13 -41.21 53.68 66.46
C TRP A 13 -41.54 54.31 65.10
N LEU A 14 -41.58 55.64 65.02
CA LEU A 14 -41.73 56.37 63.75
C LEU A 14 -40.56 56.09 62.80
N LEU A 15 -39.32 56.13 63.29
CA LEU A 15 -38.14 55.78 62.50
C LEU A 15 -38.19 54.32 62.02
N ALA A 16 -38.61 53.38 62.87
CA ALA A 16 -38.78 51.98 62.50
C ALA A 16 -39.87 51.79 61.44
N ILE A 17 -40.95 52.59 61.46
CA ILE A 17 -41.98 52.56 60.41
C ILE A 17 -41.44 53.17 59.12
N PHE A 18 -40.84 54.35 59.17
CA PHE A 18 -40.38 55.04 57.96
C PHE A 18 -39.19 54.34 57.30
N TYR A 19 -38.22 53.85 58.08
CA TYR A 19 -37.08 53.10 57.54
C TYR A 19 -37.40 51.62 57.31
N GLY A 20 -38.25 51.00 58.13
CA GLY A 20 -38.72 49.64 57.93
C GLY A 20 -39.55 49.49 56.64
N TYR A 21 -40.45 50.44 56.34
CA TYR A 21 -41.16 50.47 55.06
C TYR A 21 -40.23 50.76 53.88
N ARG A 22 -39.21 51.60 54.06
CA ARG A 22 -38.22 51.85 52.99
C ARG A 22 -37.38 50.61 52.70
N ILE A 23 -36.98 49.84 53.72
CA ILE A 23 -36.21 48.60 53.56
C ILE A 23 -37.10 47.47 53.02
N ALA A 24 -38.34 47.36 53.47
CA ALA A 24 -39.31 46.40 52.92
C ALA A 24 -39.63 46.70 51.45
N GLY A 25 -39.81 47.97 51.09
CA GLY A 25 -39.99 48.41 49.71
C GLY A 25 -38.75 48.19 48.84
N ILE A 26 -37.53 48.38 49.36
CA ILE A 26 -36.29 48.04 48.65
C ILE A 26 -36.15 46.51 48.48
N ARG A 27 -36.58 45.71 49.47
CA ARG A 27 -36.55 44.25 49.38
C ARG A 27 -37.57 43.71 48.39
N GLU A 28 -38.76 44.31 48.32
CA GLU A 28 -39.74 44.06 47.25
C GLU A 28 -39.25 44.55 45.90
N HIS A 29 -38.51 45.66 45.84
CA HIS A 29 -37.94 46.17 44.59
C HIS A 29 -36.76 45.32 44.09
N LEU A 30 -36.00 44.69 45.00
CA LEU A 30 -34.94 43.74 44.68
C LEU A 30 -35.47 42.32 44.40
N SER A 31 -36.56 41.89 45.04
CA SER A 31 -37.24 40.63 44.71
C SER A 31 -38.14 40.73 43.48
N SER A 32 -38.54 41.95 43.09
CA SER A 32 -39.21 42.28 41.82
C SER A 32 -38.28 42.88 40.77
N GLN A 33 -36.95 42.84 40.98
CA GLN A 33 -36.04 42.84 39.84
C GLN A 33 -36.32 41.55 39.08
N LYS A 34 -37.35 41.62 38.24
CA LYS A 34 -37.56 40.81 37.05
C LYS A 34 -36.18 40.38 36.60
N GLU A 35 -35.93 39.07 36.60
CA GLU A 35 -34.73 38.52 35.99
C GLU A 35 -34.42 39.39 34.77
N LEU A 36 -33.21 39.93 34.68
CA LEU A 36 -32.80 40.77 33.57
C LEU A 36 -32.92 39.92 32.30
N ILE A 37 -34.13 39.96 31.73
CA ILE A 37 -34.54 39.29 30.52
C ILE A 37 -33.93 40.16 29.43
N ASN A 38 -32.97 39.60 28.71
CA ASN A 38 -32.38 40.30 27.58
C ASN A 38 -33.42 40.48 26.46
N ASP A 39 -33.05 41.26 25.44
CA ASP A 39 -33.88 41.59 24.28
C ASP A 39 -34.41 40.38 23.49
N LYS A 40 -33.99 39.15 23.84
CA LYS A 40 -34.45 37.88 23.26
C LYS A 40 -35.31 37.03 24.20
N GLY A 41 -35.78 37.56 25.33
CA GLY A 41 -36.67 36.83 26.23
C GLY A 41 -35.98 35.79 27.13
N MET A 42 -34.65 35.72 27.13
CA MET A 42 -33.90 34.77 27.98
C MET A 42 -33.48 35.40 29.29
N SER A 43 -33.67 34.65 30.39
CA SER A 43 -33.15 35.05 31.69
C SER A 43 -31.63 34.91 31.75
N PHE A 44 -30.99 35.68 32.63
CA PHE A 44 -29.54 35.63 32.83
C PHE A 44 -29.06 34.22 33.23
N SER A 45 -29.85 33.51 34.03
CA SER A 45 -29.58 32.12 34.43
C SER A 45 -29.54 31.18 33.22
N GLN A 46 -30.50 31.31 32.29
CA GLN A 46 -30.52 30.53 31.05
C GLN A 46 -29.29 30.80 30.18
N LYS A 47 -28.83 32.06 30.09
CA LYS A 47 -27.62 32.41 29.34
C LYS A 47 -26.35 31.78 29.94
N ILE A 48 -26.22 31.78 31.27
CA ILE A 48 -25.11 31.10 31.96
C ILE A 48 -25.13 29.60 31.66
N GLN A 49 -26.31 28.97 31.70
CA GLN A 49 -26.46 27.55 31.42
C GLN A 49 -26.06 27.22 29.97
N ILE A 50 -26.54 27.98 28.99
CA ILE A 50 -26.17 27.82 27.56
C ILE A 50 -24.66 27.95 27.37
N LEU A 51 -24.03 28.96 27.97
CA LEU A 51 -22.59 29.17 27.87
C LEU A 51 -21.80 28.02 28.52
N LYS A 52 -22.29 27.49 29.64
CA LYS A 52 -21.69 26.33 30.32
C LYS A 52 -21.78 25.08 29.46
N GLU A 53 -22.94 24.82 28.84
CA GLU A 53 -23.14 23.70 27.92
C GLU A 53 -22.29 23.83 26.65
N GLN A 54 -22.22 25.02 26.06
CA GLN A 54 -21.32 25.29 24.93
C GLN A 54 -19.84 25.12 25.32
N SER A 55 -19.45 25.56 26.52
CA SER A 55 -18.09 25.37 27.03
C SER A 55 -17.76 23.89 27.22
N ILE A 56 -18.67 23.10 27.78
CA ILE A 56 -18.51 21.65 27.93
C ILE A 56 -18.42 20.99 26.55
N LYS A 57 -19.33 21.33 25.63
CA LYS A 57 -19.32 20.79 24.26
C LYS A 57 -18.02 21.12 23.53
N ASN A 58 -17.52 22.35 23.68
CA ASN A 58 -16.25 22.77 23.10
C ASN A 58 -15.06 22.05 23.76
N ALA A 59 -15.09 21.86 25.08
CA ALA A 59 -14.06 21.09 25.80
C ALA A 59 -14.04 19.63 25.33
N THR A 60 -15.19 18.95 25.26
CA THR A 60 -15.29 17.59 24.71
C THR A 60 -14.88 17.53 23.23
N ASN A 61 -15.20 18.56 22.44
CA ASN A 61 -14.76 18.65 21.05
C ASN A 61 -13.24 18.86 20.94
N LEU A 62 -12.62 19.59 21.86
CA LEU A 62 -11.17 19.78 21.93
C LEU A 62 -10.47 18.50 22.39
N GLU A 63 -10.99 17.83 23.42
CA GLU A 63 -10.45 16.55 23.92
C GLU A 63 -10.51 15.45 22.87
N SER A 64 -11.57 15.42 22.06
CA SER A 64 -11.72 14.46 20.95
C SER A 64 -10.83 14.75 19.73
N ARG A 65 -10.17 15.91 19.65
CA ARG A 65 -9.27 16.27 18.54
C ARG A 65 -7.84 15.74 18.70
N GLY A 66 -7.52 15.09 19.82
CA GLY A 66 -6.18 14.58 20.13
C GLY A 66 -5.30 15.59 20.88
N ILE A 67 -4.06 15.21 21.13
CA ILE A 67 -3.07 15.99 21.88
C ILE A 67 -2.33 16.90 20.91
N ASN A 68 -2.51 18.22 21.03
CA ASN A 68 -1.72 19.21 20.28
C ASN A 68 -0.36 19.42 20.95
N ILE A 69 0.75 19.25 20.22
CA ILE A 69 2.08 19.38 20.83
C ILE A 69 2.40 20.78 21.35
N MET A 70 1.76 21.84 20.83
CA MET A 70 1.92 23.21 21.32
C MET A 70 1.02 23.54 22.51
N TYR A 71 -0.08 22.80 22.67
CA TYR A 71 -1.06 22.99 23.75
C TYR A 71 -1.41 21.65 24.41
N PRO A 72 -0.43 20.92 24.96
CA PRO A 72 -0.67 19.64 25.57
C PRO A 72 -1.41 19.80 26.92
N PRO A 73 -2.07 18.75 27.43
CA PRO A 73 -2.70 18.78 28.75
C PRO A 73 -1.72 19.10 29.89
N SER A 74 -2.18 19.82 30.90
CA SER A 74 -1.42 20.07 32.13
C SER A 74 -1.04 18.73 32.81
N PRO A 75 0.18 18.60 33.38
CA PRO A 75 1.21 19.64 33.61
C PRO A 75 2.26 19.77 32.51
N LEU A 76 2.02 19.26 31.30
CA LEU A 76 3.02 19.30 30.23
C LEU A 76 3.29 20.72 29.75
N THR A 77 4.53 20.97 29.37
CA THR A 77 4.92 22.18 28.64
C THR A 77 4.67 21.97 27.15
N GLY A 78 4.07 22.95 26.48
CA GLY A 78 3.89 22.91 25.03
C GLY A 78 5.18 23.21 24.26
N ALA A 79 5.33 22.56 23.11
CA ALA A 79 6.32 22.95 22.12
C ALA A 79 5.99 24.34 21.55
N ARG A 80 7.02 25.08 21.14
CA ARG A 80 6.98 26.42 20.55
C ARG A 80 6.98 26.40 19.02
N GLY A 81 7.65 25.43 18.40
CA GLY A 81 7.77 25.35 16.94
C GLY A 81 8.56 26.50 16.31
N ASP A 82 9.44 27.14 17.08
CA ASP A 82 10.23 28.32 16.72
C ASP A 82 11.65 27.98 16.23
N GLY A 83 11.95 26.68 16.03
CA GLY A 83 13.28 26.18 15.67
C GLY A 83 14.21 25.92 16.87
N SER A 84 13.75 26.13 18.11
CA SER A 84 14.51 25.71 19.29
C SER A 84 14.48 24.19 19.49
N ASP A 85 15.41 23.67 20.29
CA ASP A 85 15.46 22.24 20.63
C ASP A 85 14.32 21.85 21.58
N GLU A 86 13.41 21.03 21.07
CA GLU A 86 12.17 20.63 21.72
C GLU A 86 12.12 19.12 22.01
N THR A 87 13.26 18.45 21.88
CA THR A 87 13.38 16.99 22.02
C THR A 87 12.70 16.49 23.29
N LYS A 88 13.04 17.07 24.45
CA LYS A 88 12.51 16.64 25.75
C LYS A 88 11.02 16.92 25.89
N ILE A 89 10.55 18.03 25.31
CA ILE A 89 9.15 18.45 25.37
C ILE A 89 8.30 17.46 24.55
N ILE A 90 8.67 17.23 23.29
CA ILE A 90 7.93 16.34 22.39
C ILE A 90 7.96 14.90 22.90
N GLN A 91 9.10 14.40 23.38
CA GLN A 91 9.18 13.07 23.98
C GLN A 91 8.30 12.95 25.22
N ALA A 92 8.23 13.97 26.08
CA ALA A 92 7.35 13.96 27.25
C ALA A 92 5.86 13.89 26.86
N ILE A 93 5.46 14.60 25.80
CA ILE A 93 4.09 14.58 25.27
C ILE A 93 3.74 13.19 24.71
N ILE A 94 4.64 12.57 23.95
CA ILE A 94 4.49 11.18 23.45
C ILE A 94 4.40 10.20 24.64
N ASN A 95 5.23 10.38 25.67
CA ASN A 95 5.22 9.57 26.87
C ASN A 95 3.96 9.77 27.72
N TYR A 96 3.26 10.89 27.58
CA TYR A 96 1.96 11.12 28.21
C TYR A 96 0.80 10.49 27.45
N ALA A 97 0.83 10.54 26.11
CA ALA A 97 -0.23 10.01 25.26
C ALA A 97 -0.56 8.53 25.54
N LYS A 98 -1.81 8.13 25.39
CA LYS A 98 -2.28 6.75 25.54
C LYS A 98 -2.32 6.05 24.18
N ASN A 99 -2.33 4.71 24.19
CA ASN A 99 -2.50 3.94 22.96
C ASN A 99 -3.87 4.24 22.32
N GLY A 100 -3.85 4.63 21.04
CA GLY A 100 -5.02 5.07 20.28
C GLY A 100 -5.19 6.58 20.22
N ASP A 101 -4.43 7.36 20.99
CA ASP A 101 -4.50 8.81 20.92
C ASP A 101 -4.00 9.33 19.56
N THR A 102 -4.47 10.53 19.20
CA THR A 102 -3.97 11.27 18.06
C THR A 102 -3.04 12.38 18.55
N LEU A 103 -1.86 12.52 17.96
CA LEU A 103 -0.92 13.60 18.18
C LEU A 103 -1.01 14.59 17.02
N PHE A 104 -1.30 15.85 17.32
CA PHE A 104 -1.37 16.93 16.32
C PHE A 104 -0.10 17.78 16.33
N ILE A 105 0.56 17.86 15.17
CA ILE A 105 1.78 18.64 14.92
C ILE A 105 1.40 19.85 14.04
N PRO A 106 1.07 21.01 14.63
CA PRO A 106 0.67 22.20 13.88
C PRO A 106 1.82 22.74 13.02
N ASP A 107 1.52 23.73 12.17
CA ASP A 107 2.54 24.50 11.47
C ASP A 107 3.60 25.06 12.42
N GLY A 108 4.86 24.94 12.03
CA GLY A 108 6.02 25.29 12.84
C GLY A 108 7.24 24.44 12.48
N THR A 109 8.41 24.82 12.99
CA THR A 109 9.63 24.01 12.90
C THR A 109 10.04 23.55 14.29
N PHE A 110 9.97 22.25 14.52
CA PHE A 110 10.24 21.61 15.80
C PHE A 110 11.59 20.90 15.69
N VAL A 111 12.64 21.48 16.27
CA VAL A 111 13.98 20.88 16.20
C VAL A 111 14.10 19.82 17.28
N THR A 112 14.44 18.59 16.89
CA THR A 112 14.61 17.45 17.80
C THR A 112 15.90 16.70 17.50
N SER A 113 16.46 16.00 18.49
CA SER A 113 17.46 14.95 18.25
C SER A 113 16.74 13.63 17.93
N TYR A 114 16.86 12.63 18.80
CA TYR A 114 16.21 11.33 18.68
C TYR A 114 14.86 11.32 19.41
N ILE A 115 13.79 10.94 18.70
CA ILE A 115 12.48 10.67 19.27
C ILE A 115 12.12 9.20 19.08
N GLU A 116 11.72 8.55 20.18
CA GLU A 116 11.25 7.17 20.16
C GLU A 116 9.75 7.10 20.43
N VAL A 117 9.06 6.34 19.58
CA VAL A 117 7.62 6.08 19.68
C VAL A 117 7.41 4.58 19.89
N THR A 118 6.97 4.22 21.10
CA THR A 118 6.64 2.85 21.50
C THR A 118 5.14 2.63 21.72
N LYS A 119 4.32 3.64 21.40
CA LYS A 119 2.87 3.63 21.58
C LYS A 119 2.14 3.73 20.26
N ARG A 120 0.96 3.12 20.18
CA ARG A 120 0.06 3.24 19.04
C ARG A 120 -0.52 4.65 18.99
N LEU A 121 0.02 5.52 18.14
CA LEU A 121 -0.40 6.92 18.02
C LEU A 121 -0.70 7.28 16.57
N SER A 122 -1.84 7.91 16.31
CA SER A 122 -2.05 8.55 15.00
C SER A 122 -1.42 9.94 15.03
N ILE A 123 -0.46 10.21 14.16
CA ILE A 123 0.23 11.49 14.09
C ILE A 123 -0.27 12.23 12.85
N ASN A 124 -0.80 13.43 13.04
CA ASN A 124 -1.34 14.26 11.97
C ASN A 124 -0.82 15.68 12.11
N GLY A 125 -0.54 16.36 11.01
CA GLY A 125 -0.09 17.73 11.07
C GLY A 125 0.39 18.26 9.74
N THR A 126 0.97 19.45 9.81
CA THR A 126 1.63 20.16 8.69
C THR A 126 3.00 20.71 9.08
N GLY A 127 3.38 20.60 10.35
CA GLY A 127 4.67 21.05 10.85
C GLY A 127 5.87 20.28 10.30
N VAL A 128 7.05 20.86 10.53
CA VAL A 128 8.35 20.29 10.19
C VAL A 128 9.05 19.80 11.45
N ILE A 129 9.30 18.50 11.53
CA ILE A 129 10.22 17.93 12.51
C ILE A 129 11.61 17.96 11.88
N LYS A 130 12.55 18.67 12.50
CA LYS A 130 13.90 18.89 11.97
C LYS A 130 14.97 18.30 12.89
N LEU A 131 15.93 17.58 12.34
CA LEU A 131 17.05 17.05 13.11
C LEU A 131 17.97 18.17 13.60
N LYS A 132 18.29 18.16 14.89
CA LYS A 132 19.21 19.10 15.53
C LYS A 132 20.62 18.99 14.95
N ASP A 133 21.29 20.13 14.81
CA ASP A 133 22.66 20.25 14.33
C ASP A 133 23.63 19.31 15.08
N ASN A 134 24.55 18.69 14.35
CA ASN A 134 25.62 17.82 14.85
C ASN A 134 25.16 16.65 15.74
N THR A 135 23.92 16.20 15.62
CA THR A 135 23.41 15.06 16.41
C THR A 135 23.70 13.72 15.79
N ASN A 136 23.80 13.65 14.45
CA ASN A 136 24.22 12.45 13.72
C ASN A 136 23.45 11.19 14.14
N THR A 137 22.13 11.32 14.33
CA THR A 137 21.24 10.27 14.83
C THR A 137 20.01 10.13 13.94
N GLN A 138 19.24 9.07 14.16
CA GLN A 138 17.93 8.89 13.56
C GLN A 138 16.94 9.92 14.14
N LEU A 139 16.06 10.48 13.31
CA LEU A 139 15.16 11.53 13.76
C LEU A 139 14.00 10.93 14.56
N TRP A 140 13.15 10.11 13.94
CA TRP A 140 12.05 9.42 14.61
C TRP A 140 12.09 7.91 14.38
N LYS A 141 11.99 7.15 15.47
CA LYS A 141 11.97 5.69 15.45
C LYS A 141 10.72 5.13 16.12
N PHE A 142 10.02 4.26 15.40
CA PHE A 142 8.91 3.47 15.91
C PHE A 142 9.40 2.05 16.16
N THR A 143 9.21 1.56 17.38
CA THR A 143 9.70 0.24 17.80
C THR A 143 8.55 -0.63 18.28
N ASN A 144 8.29 -1.74 17.59
CA ASN A 144 7.28 -2.74 17.96
C ASN A 144 5.86 -2.17 18.14
N VAL A 145 5.52 -1.13 17.37
CA VAL A 145 4.20 -0.48 17.40
C VAL A 145 3.36 -0.95 16.21
N SER A 146 2.08 -1.23 16.45
CA SER A 146 1.13 -1.57 15.39
C SER A 146 -0.10 -0.66 15.38
N ASP A 147 -0.82 -0.68 14.26
CA ASP A 147 -2.12 0.00 14.08
C ASP A 147 -2.05 1.52 14.24
N PHE A 148 -1.09 2.16 13.59
CA PHE A 148 -0.87 3.60 13.70
C PHE A 148 -0.73 4.28 12.34
N SER A 149 -0.85 5.61 12.34
CA SER A 149 -0.77 6.40 11.12
C SER A 149 0.10 7.64 11.30
N ILE A 150 0.71 8.10 10.21
CA ILE A 150 1.44 9.37 10.12
C ILE A 150 0.93 10.10 8.88
N THR A 151 0.40 11.32 9.04
CA THR A 151 -0.21 12.08 7.93
C THR A 151 0.27 13.53 7.88
N GLY A 152 0.65 13.99 6.68
CA GLY A 152 0.80 15.41 6.34
C GLY A 152 2.06 16.13 6.87
N ILE A 153 2.84 15.49 7.74
CA ILE A 153 4.02 16.11 8.35
C ILE A 153 5.28 16.02 7.48
N THR A 154 6.24 16.90 7.76
CA THR A 154 7.56 16.87 7.14
C THR A 154 8.64 16.44 8.14
N PHE A 155 9.46 15.46 7.76
CA PHE A 155 10.70 15.09 8.44
C PHE A 155 11.89 15.66 7.66
N ASP A 156 12.71 16.49 8.31
CA ASP A 156 13.88 17.14 7.73
C ASP A 156 15.14 16.70 8.47
N GLY A 157 15.98 15.90 7.81
CA GLY A 157 17.21 15.37 8.39
C GLY A 157 18.33 16.41 8.56
N ASN A 158 18.13 17.66 8.13
CA ASN A 158 19.09 18.76 8.27
C ASN A 158 20.52 18.40 7.81
N LYS A 159 20.60 17.71 6.67
CA LYS A 159 21.81 17.11 6.09
C LYS A 159 23.07 17.97 6.20
N GLU A 160 22.96 19.25 5.83
CA GLU A 160 24.09 20.19 5.76
C GLU A 160 24.76 20.45 7.13
N LYS A 161 24.07 20.08 8.22
CA LYS A 161 24.55 20.21 9.61
C LYS A 161 24.82 18.86 10.27
N GLN A 162 24.83 17.77 9.49
CA GLN A 162 25.21 16.44 9.95
C GLN A 162 26.52 16.01 9.29
N THR A 163 27.27 15.14 9.95
CA THR A 163 28.56 14.60 9.47
C THR A 163 28.52 13.10 9.22
N SER A 164 27.64 12.33 9.90
CA SER A 164 27.48 10.88 9.73
C SER A 164 26.29 10.50 8.84
N SER A 165 26.35 9.31 8.23
CA SER A 165 25.33 8.72 7.36
C SER A 165 24.65 7.45 7.86
N SER A 166 25.02 6.93 9.03
CA SER A 166 24.53 5.61 9.51
C SER A 166 23.03 5.58 9.85
N GLU A 167 22.36 6.72 9.84
CA GLU A 167 21.10 6.92 10.54
C GLU A 167 19.96 7.30 9.61
N HIS A 168 18.72 7.30 10.09
CA HIS A 168 17.53 7.38 9.25
C HIS A 168 16.56 8.47 9.68
N SER A 169 15.82 9.08 8.75
CA SER A 169 14.87 10.13 9.14
C SER A 169 13.65 9.52 9.83
N LEU A 170 12.97 8.61 9.15
CA LEU A 170 11.82 7.87 9.70
C LEU A 170 12.12 6.37 9.68
N GLN A 171 12.22 5.76 10.86
CA GLN A 171 12.49 4.34 11.01
C GLN A 171 11.31 3.58 11.64
N LEU A 172 10.92 2.50 11.00
CA LEU A 172 10.01 1.49 11.54
C LEU A 172 10.79 0.20 11.84
N SER A 173 10.69 -0.30 13.05
CA SER A 173 11.36 -1.53 13.49
C SER A 173 10.37 -2.44 14.20
N GLY A 174 10.03 -3.58 13.58
CA GLY A 174 9.05 -4.51 14.15
C GLY A 174 7.62 -3.97 14.16
N CYS A 175 7.30 -3.00 13.31
CA CYS A 175 5.99 -2.38 13.27
C CYS A 175 5.00 -3.16 12.40
N SER A 176 3.69 -3.02 12.65
CA SER A 176 2.71 -3.60 11.73
C SER A 176 1.43 -2.79 11.52
N ASN A 177 0.78 -2.97 10.37
CA ASN A 177 -0.44 -2.24 10.01
C ASN A 177 -0.26 -0.72 10.13
N VAL A 178 0.70 -0.18 9.37
CA VAL A 178 1.13 1.22 9.43
C VAL A 178 0.66 1.96 8.18
N ILE A 179 0.07 3.14 8.36
CA ILE A 179 -0.28 4.05 7.26
C ILE A 179 0.61 5.29 7.31
N ILE A 180 1.29 5.60 6.21
CA ILE A 180 2.05 6.83 6.01
C ILE A 180 1.45 7.55 4.81
N ASP A 181 0.88 8.72 5.02
CA ASP A 181 0.06 9.41 4.02
C ASP A 181 0.49 10.87 3.86
N LYS A 182 0.79 11.30 2.64
CA LYS A 182 1.18 12.69 2.34
C LYS A 182 2.35 13.20 3.22
N VAL A 183 3.23 12.30 3.65
CA VAL A 183 4.42 12.64 4.43
C VAL A 183 5.54 13.06 3.49
N THR A 184 6.28 14.09 3.88
CA THR A 184 7.52 14.47 3.21
C THR A 184 8.71 14.09 4.09
N VAL A 185 9.69 13.40 3.52
CA VAL A 185 10.96 13.12 4.17
C VAL A 185 12.08 13.66 3.30
N ARG A 186 12.94 14.51 3.88
CA ARG A 186 13.99 15.16 3.10
C ARG A 186 15.29 15.38 3.84
N ASN A 187 16.34 15.61 3.06
CA ASN A 187 17.62 16.13 3.55
C ASN A 187 18.20 15.30 4.70
N HIS A 188 18.12 13.97 4.66
CA HIS A 188 18.80 13.11 5.64
C HIS A 188 20.15 12.63 5.11
N ARG A 189 21.13 12.37 6.00
CA ARG A 189 22.44 11.82 5.58
C ARG A 189 22.48 10.31 5.44
N GLY A 190 21.50 9.58 5.96
CA GLY A 190 21.29 8.18 5.61
C GLY A 190 19.92 8.01 4.95
N ASN A 191 19.25 6.87 5.16
CA ASN A 191 17.99 6.60 4.47
C ASN A 191 16.92 7.63 4.87
N GLY A 192 16.12 8.08 3.89
CA GLY A 192 14.95 8.90 4.19
C GLY A 192 13.96 8.10 5.04
N PHE A 193 13.42 7.03 4.47
CA PHE A 193 12.55 6.10 5.16
C PHE A 193 13.16 4.71 5.22
N ILE A 194 13.05 4.06 6.38
CA ILE A 194 13.43 2.66 6.55
C ILE A 194 12.34 1.89 7.27
N ALA A 195 12.04 0.69 6.78
CA ALA A 195 11.25 -0.28 7.53
C ALA A 195 11.92 -1.64 7.59
N ASN A 196 12.29 -2.03 8.81
CA ASN A 196 12.96 -3.28 9.10
C ASN A 196 12.04 -4.20 9.89
N ASN A 197 11.98 -5.47 9.48
CA ASN A 197 11.26 -6.55 10.17
C ASN A 197 9.80 -6.17 10.50
N SER A 198 9.19 -5.34 9.66
CA SER A 198 7.84 -4.83 9.82
C SER A 198 6.88 -5.53 8.85
N ASN A 199 5.59 -5.27 8.97
CA ASN A 199 4.57 -5.97 8.18
C ASN A 199 3.38 -5.05 7.86
N LYS A 200 2.80 -5.16 6.66
CA LYS A 200 1.59 -4.39 6.30
C LYS A 200 1.78 -2.87 6.43
N ILE A 201 2.84 -2.34 5.82
CA ILE A 201 3.06 -0.89 5.73
C ILE A 201 2.45 -0.39 4.44
N THR A 202 1.64 0.66 4.50
CA THR A 202 1.13 1.37 3.33
C THR A 202 1.63 2.80 3.36
N ALA A 203 2.53 3.14 2.44
CA ALA A 203 2.94 4.51 2.18
C ALA A 203 2.23 5.01 0.92
N ARG A 204 1.51 6.13 0.99
CA ARG A 204 0.81 6.70 -0.15
C ARG A 204 0.99 8.21 -0.28
N SER A 205 1.14 8.68 -1.52
CA SER A 205 1.32 10.11 -1.83
C SER A 205 2.48 10.77 -1.06
N CYS A 206 3.51 10.00 -0.72
CA CYS A 206 4.65 10.47 0.05
C CYS A 206 5.79 10.99 -0.86
N LYS A 207 6.65 11.84 -0.31
CA LYS A 207 7.82 12.41 -1.00
C LYS A 207 9.09 12.12 -0.21
N PHE A 208 10.11 11.55 -0.84
CA PHE A 208 11.40 11.21 -0.24
C PHE A 208 12.52 11.81 -1.07
N TYR A 209 13.24 12.83 -0.59
CA TYR A 209 14.23 13.50 -1.45
C TYR A 209 15.44 14.13 -0.79
N GLY A 210 16.51 14.31 -1.56
CA GLY A 210 17.72 14.98 -1.11
C GLY A 210 18.49 14.22 -0.02
N ASN A 211 18.21 12.92 0.12
CA ASN A 211 18.84 12.03 1.10
C ASN A 211 20.19 11.55 0.57
N VAL A 212 21.26 11.77 1.33
CA VAL A 212 22.65 11.58 0.85
C VAL A 212 23.24 10.29 1.40
N THR A 213 24.30 9.79 0.76
CA THR A 213 25.01 8.50 0.97
C THR A 213 24.23 7.19 0.83
N THR A 214 22.89 7.19 0.90
CA THR A 214 22.07 5.96 0.84
C THR A 214 20.73 6.23 0.14
N ASN A 215 19.64 5.59 0.55
CA ASN A 215 18.43 5.47 -0.27
C ASN A 215 17.35 6.48 0.13
N GLY A 216 16.46 6.81 -0.81
CA GLY A 216 15.23 7.50 -0.46
C GLY A 216 14.36 6.64 0.45
N ILE A 217 14.14 5.39 0.04
CA ILE A 217 13.33 4.39 0.75
C ILE A 217 14.13 3.07 0.83
N TYR A 218 14.33 2.56 2.03
CA TYR A 218 14.87 1.22 2.28
C TYR A 218 13.80 0.34 2.92
N GLN A 219 13.44 -0.74 2.23
CA GLN A 219 12.38 -1.64 2.66
C GLN A 219 12.94 -3.05 2.87
N ASN A 220 12.80 -3.54 4.10
CA ASN A 220 13.10 -4.91 4.52
C ASN A 220 11.95 -5.44 5.39
N SER A 221 10.76 -5.53 4.81
CA SER A 221 9.50 -5.83 5.50
C SER A 221 8.49 -6.44 4.53
N LYS A 222 7.48 -7.15 5.06
CA LYS A 222 6.53 -7.96 4.26
C LYS A 222 5.17 -7.28 4.08
N ASN A 223 4.44 -7.66 3.04
CA ASN A 223 3.08 -7.22 2.73
C ASN A 223 2.94 -5.69 2.63
N CYS A 224 3.94 -5.01 2.07
CA CYS A 224 4.00 -3.54 2.06
C CYS A 224 3.58 -2.95 0.72
N LYS A 225 3.02 -1.74 0.75
CA LYS A 225 2.51 -1.03 -0.42
C LYS A 225 3.06 0.38 -0.48
N PHE A 226 3.59 0.75 -1.64
CA PHE A 226 3.98 2.11 -1.98
C PHE A 226 3.12 2.57 -3.15
N ILE A 227 2.33 3.63 -2.96
CA ILE A 227 1.31 4.05 -3.92
C ILE A 227 1.46 5.55 -4.19
N ASP A 228 1.63 5.95 -5.45
CA ASP A 228 1.78 7.36 -5.84
C ASP A 228 2.90 8.10 -5.06
N CYS A 229 3.97 7.37 -4.72
CA CYS A 229 5.11 7.91 -3.98
C CYS A 229 6.19 8.45 -4.92
N TYR A 230 6.93 9.46 -4.46
CA TYR A 230 8.00 10.11 -5.20
C TYR A 230 9.32 9.98 -4.45
N SER A 231 10.36 9.50 -5.14
CA SER A 231 11.73 9.43 -4.60
C SER A 231 12.73 10.04 -5.58
N TRP A 232 13.48 11.07 -5.16
CA TRP A 232 14.45 11.71 -6.06
C TRP A 232 15.63 12.38 -5.38
N GLY A 233 16.69 12.63 -6.14
CA GLY A 233 17.87 13.34 -5.63
C GLY A 233 18.57 12.60 -4.50
N SER A 234 18.45 11.26 -4.45
CA SER A 234 19.14 10.44 -3.46
C SER A 234 20.51 10.01 -3.99
N ASP A 235 21.50 9.88 -3.11
CA ASP A 235 22.85 9.44 -3.49
C ASP A 235 22.95 7.91 -3.73
N GLY A 236 22.00 7.15 -3.22
CA GLY A 236 21.82 5.72 -3.45
C GLY A 236 20.61 5.46 -4.32
N PHE A 237 19.84 4.43 -3.97
CA PHE A 237 18.63 4.04 -4.71
C PHE A 237 17.47 4.97 -4.39
N GLY A 238 16.55 5.18 -5.33
CA GLY A 238 15.30 5.87 -5.02
C GLY A 238 14.43 5.04 -4.06
N LEU A 239 14.13 3.79 -4.43
CA LEU A 239 13.43 2.82 -3.58
C LEU A 239 14.10 1.44 -3.69
N GLN A 240 14.48 0.87 -2.55
CA GLN A 240 15.05 -0.47 -2.47
C GLN A 240 14.15 -1.45 -1.70
N LEU A 241 13.81 -2.58 -2.31
CA LEU A 241 13.33 -3.78 -1.62
C LEU A 241 14.51 -4.72 -1.40
N LYS A 242 14.73 -5.16 -0.16
CA LYS A 242 15.88 -6.00 0.19
C LYS A 242 15.50 -7.19 1.09
N PHE A 243 16.29 -8.25 1.04
CA PHE A 243 16.18 -9.42 1.92
C PHE A 243 14.81 -10.12 1.79
N ASP A 244 14.23 -10.57 2.91
CA ASP A 244 12.97 -11.30 2.97
C ASP A 244 11.71 -10.42 2.73
N CYS A 245 11.82 -9.38 1.89
CA CYS A 245 10.65 -8.65 1.39
C CYS A 245 9.73 -9.58 0.62
N GLN A 246 8.48 -9.72 1.05
CA GLN A 246 7.51 -10.59 0.39
C GLN A 246 6.18 -9.90 0.22
N ASN A 247 5.49 -10.15 -0.89
CA ASN A 247 4.17 -9.61 -1.18
C ASN A 247 4.14 -8.06 -1.13
N CYS A 248 5.16 -7.41 -1.73
CA CYS A 248 5.25 -5.96 -1.73
C CYS A 248 4.81 -5.38 -3.08
N ASP A 249 3.98 -4.34 -3.04
CA ASP A 249 3.48 -3.63 -4.20
C ASP A 249 4.11 -2.23 -4.29
N ILE A 250 4.64 -1.88 -5.46
CA ILE A 250 5.10 -0.54 -5.83
C ILE A 250 4.25 -0.11 -7.02
N LEU A 251 3.33 0.82 -6.78
CA LEU A 251 2.25 1.17 -7.71
C LEU A 251 2.31 2.66 -8.02
N ASN A 252 2.36 3.01 -9.31
CA ASN A 252 2.30 4.40 -9.80
C ASN A 252 3.32 5.34 -9.12
N CYS A 253 4.48 4.81 -8.72
CA CYS A 253 5.51 5.58 -8.05
C CYS A 253 6.48 6.21 -9.07
N HIS A 254 7.09 7.32 -8.69
CA HIS A 254 8.12 8.00 -9.47
C HIS A 254 9.47 7.92 -8.76
N SER A 255 10.50 7.45 -9.45
CA SER A 255 11.86 7.40 -8.95
C SER A 255 12.84 7.99 -9.98
N PHE A 256 13.43 9.14 -9.67
CA PHE A 256 14.19 9.90 -10.67
C PHE A 256 15.32 10.75 -10.10
N ASP A 257 16.27 11.17 -10.94
CA ASP A 257 17.41 12.00 -10.53
C ASP A 257 18.17 11.45 -9.31
N ASN A 258 18.17 10.13 -9.10
CA ASN A 258 18.98 9.47 -8.08
C ASN A 258 20.36 9.15 -8.65
N LYS A 259 21.41 9.11 -7.82
CA LYS A 259 22.76 8.78 -8.29
C LYS A 259 22.94 7.30 -8.63
N ARG A 260 22.06 6.42 -8.14
CA ARG A 260 22.00 5.01 -8.49
C ARG A 260 20.67 4.67 -9.15
N GLU A 261 20.13 3.47 -8.96
CA GLU A 261 18.91 2.99 -9.59
C GLU A 261 17.65 3.67 -9.08
N GLY A 262 16.63 3.73 -9.94
CA GLY A 262 15.30 4.20 -9.55
C GLY A 262 14.63 3.24 -8.56
N PHE A 263 14.42 2.00 -8.99
CA PHE A 263 13.88 0.91 -8.17
C PHE A 263 14.85 -0.27 -8.13
N ASN A 264 15.23 -0.71 -6.93
CA ASN A 264 16.21 -1.77 -6.75
C ASN A 264 15.65 -2.93 -5.92
N ILE A 265 15.58 -4.13 -6.49
CA ILE A 265 14.95 -5.32 -5.91
C ILE A 265 16.00 -6.43 -5.77
N ILE A 266 16.62 -6.52 -4.60
CA ILE A 266 17.81 -7.38 -4.43
C ILE A 266 17.79 -8.23 -3.17
N ASP A 267 18.57 -9.32 -3.19
CA ASP A 267 18.85 -10.18 -2.03
C ASP A 267 17.64 -10.94 -1.47
N GLY A 268 16.73 -11.44 -2.32
CA GLY A 268 15.67 -12.35 -1.89
C GLY A 268 14.21 -11.88 -1.92
N PRO A 269 13.83 -10.67 -2.41
CA PRO A 269 12.42 -10.32 -2.50
C PRO A 269 11.58 -11.31 -3.30
N LYS A 270 10.36 -11.62 -2.83
CA LYS A 270 9.44 -12.56 -3.50
C LYS A 270 8.03 -12.03 -3.64
N TYR A 271 7.33 -12.45 -4.71
CA TYR A 271 5.92 -12.11 -4.92
C TYR A 271 5.67 -10.59 -4.91
N CYS A 272 6.61 -9.82 -5.45
CA CYS A 272 6.51 -8.36 -5.46
C CYS A 272 6.06 -7.86 -6.84
N ASN A 273 5.29 -6.77 -6.84
CA ASN A 273 4.72 -6.17 -8.03
C ASN A 273 5.24 -4.75 -8.20
N LEU A 274 5.72 -4.43 -9.40
CA LEU A 274 6.10 -3.09 -9.84
C LEU A 274 5.18 -2.72 -11.01
N ILE A 275 4.14 -1.93 -10.75
CA ILE A 275 3.09 -1.63 -11.74
C ILE A 275 2.93 -0.12 -11.94
N GLY A 276 2.95 0.32 -13.20
CA GLY A 276 2.64 1.72 -13.56
C GLY A 276 3.68 2.74 -13.09
N ASN A 277 4.90 2.32 -12.75
CA ASN A 277 5.92 3.21 -12.17
C ASN A 277 6.71 3.95 -13.26
N HIS A 278 7.31 5.07 -12.86
CA HIS A 278 8.20 5.86 -13.69
C HIS A 278 9.61 5.87 -13.09
N ALA A 279 10.59 5.34 -13.81
CA ALA A 279 12.00 5.35 -13.42
C ALA A 279 12.84 6.10 -14.47
N TYR A 280 13.34 7.29 -14.15
CA TYR A 280 13.99 8.11 -15.17
C TYR A 280 15.12 9.01 -14.67
N ARG A 281 16.09 9.31 -15.53
CA ARG A 281 17.27 10.14 -15.18
C ARG A 281 18.01 9.67 -13.93
N ASN A 282 17.98 8.37 -13.67
CA ASN A 282 18.74 7.76 -12.60
C ASN A 282 20.18 7.51 -13.07
N GLY A 283 21.13 7.58 -12.13
CA GLY A 283 22.56 7.47 -12.37
C GLY A 283 23.04 6.04 -12.64
N ASP A 284 22.17 5.04 -12.45
CA ASP A 284 22.37 3.67 -12.92
C ASP A 284 21.17 3.24 -13.80
N GLY A 285 20.54 2.08 -13.52
CA GLY A 285 19.36 1.58 -14.24
C GLY A 285 18.03 2.14 -13.73
N GLY A 286 16.97 2.01 -14.53
CA GLY A 286 15.62 2.39 -14.10
C GLY A 286 15.06 1.45 -13.02
N ILE A 287 14.82 0.20 -13.41
CA ILE A 287 14.43 -0.90 -12.51
C ILE A 287 15.51 -1.98 -12.57
N VAL A 288 16.11 -2.30 -11.43
CA VAL A 288 17.09 -3.38 -11.31
C VAL A 288 16.55 -4.47 -10.38
N ILE A 289 16.64 -5.72 -10.83
CA ILE A 289 16.42 -6.91 -10.03
C ILE A 289 17.71 -7.71 -10.02
N GLY A 290 18.22 -8.09 -8.85
CA GLY A 290 19.37 -8.99 -8.82
C GLY A 290 19.76 -9.58 -7.48
N GLU A 291 20.97 -10.11 -7.41
CA GLU A 291 21.51 -10.82 -6.24
C GLU A 291 22.88 -10.29 -5.87
N ASP A 292 23.07 -9.99 -4.58
CA ASP A 292 24.36 -9.70 -3.94
C ASP A 292 24.89 -10.93 -3.19
N PHE A 293 24.48 -12.13 -3.63
CA PHE A 293 24.87 -13.48 -3.17
C PHE A 293 24.60 -13.86 -1.71
N LYS A 294 24.14 -12.95 -0.84
CA LYS A 294 24.12 -13.20 0.61
C LYS A 294 22.82 -13.79 1.17
N GLN A 295 21.65 -13.51 0.61
CA GLN A 295 20.36 -13.82 1.27
C GLN A 295 19.26 -14.44 0.39
N GLY A 296 19.65 -15.06 -0.72
CA GLY A 296 18.75 -15.85 -1.55
C GLY A 296 18.24 -15.12 -2.79
N LEU A 297 17.48 -15.86 -3.60
CA LEU A 297 17.10 -15.48 -4.96
C LEU A 297 15.81 -14.64 -4.93
N SER A 298 15.79 -13.53 -5.68
CA SER A 298 14.56 -12.79 -5.97
C SER A 298 13.67 -13.61 -6.91
N GLN A 299 12.38 -13.80 -6.59
CA GLN A 299 11.50 -14.74 -7.31
C GLN A 299 10.05 -14.24 -7.40
N HIS A 300 9.30 -14.67 -8.42
CA HIS A 300 7.88 -14.29 -8.58
C HIS A 300 7.67 -12.78 -8.63
N ILE A 301 8.47 -12.08 -9.43
CA ILE A 301 8.39 -10.62 -9.58
C ILE A 301 7.61 -10.27 -10.86
N LEU A 302 6.63 -9.39 -10.72
CA LEU A 302 5.89 -8.81 -11.83
C LEU A 302 6.34 -7.37 -12.07
N ILE A 303 6.77 -7.07 -13.29
CA ILE A 303 7.13 -5.73 -13.76
C ILE A 303 6.17 -5.39 -14.91
N GLN A 304 5.16 -4.55 -14.67
CA GLN A 304 4.11 -4.30 -15.64
C GLN A 304 3.79 -2.83 -15.87
N GLY A 305 3.68 -2.41 -17.12
CA GLY A 305 3.21 -1.06 -17.48
C GLY A 305 4.08 0.07 -16.95
N ASN A 306 5.38 -0.17 -16.71
CA ASN A 306 6.31 0.84 -16.21
C ASN A 306 6.96 1.62 -17.36
N TYR A 307 7.34 2.86 -17.08
CA TYR A 307 8.09 3.73 -17.97
C TYR A 307 9.52 3.90 -17.44
N CYS A 308 10.51 3.38 -18.18
CA CYS A 308 11.92 3.45 -17.83
C CYS A 308 12.71 4.21 -18.90
N PHE A 309 13.12 5.45 -18.64
CA PHE A 309 13.73 6.28 -19.68
C PHE A 309 14.82 7.23 -19.21
N LYS A 310 15.75 7.58 -20.11
CA LYS A 310 16.86 8.51 -19.80
C LYS A 310 17.68 8.10 -18.58
N ASN A 311 17.69 6.81 -18.24
CA ASN A 311 18.59 6.30 -17.19
C ASN A 311 20.01 6.18 -17.75
N HIS A 312 20.99 6.23 -16.88
CA HIS A 312 22.40 6.19 -17.24
C HIS A 312 22.78 4.84 -17.87
N TYR A 313 22.13 3.75 -17.43
CA TYR A 313 22.27 2.38 -17.89
C TYR A 313 20.96 1.86 -18.50
N ASP A 314 20.59 0.59 -18.25
CA ASP A 314 19.41 -0.03 -18.84
C ASP A 314 18.08 0.51 -18.28
N GLY A 315 17.00 0.39 -19.05
CA GLY A 315 15.65 0.69 -18.56
C GLY A 315 15.21 -0.30 -17.48
N ILE A 316 15.21 -1.59 -17.81
CA ILE A 316 14.97 -2.71 -16.90
C ILE A 316 16.16 -3.66 -16.96
N ASN A 317 16.73 -4.02 -15.83
CA ASN A 317 17.87 -4.93 -15.75
C ASN A 317 17.61 -6.06 -14.75
N ILE A 318 17.72 -7.28 -15.25
CA ILE A 318 17.63 -8.51 -14.48
C ILE A 318 19.03 -9.12 -14.37
N ASN A 319 19.70 -8.86 -13.26
CA ASN A 319 21.07 -9.26 -12.99
C ASN A 319 21.16 -10.52 -12.12
N ASN A 320 22.03 -11.47 -12.50
CA ASN A 320 22.50 -12.55 -11.64
C ASN A 320 21.41 -13.41 -10.96
N THR A 321 20.28 -13.68 -11.63
CA THR A 321 19.20 -14.46 -11.02
C THR A 321 19.19 -15.92 -11.48
N LYS A 322 19.71 -16.85 -10.67
CA LYS A 322 19.59 -18.28 -10.97
C LYS A 322 18.18 -18.75 -10.61
N MET A 323 17.31 -18.99 -11.60
CA MET A 323 15.89 -19.39 -11.43
C MET A 323 14.97 -18.28 -10.92
N ALA A 324 14.38 -17.58 -11.87
CA ALA A 324 13.58 -16.39 -11.65
C ALA A 324 12.22 -16.51 -12.35
N TYR A 325 11.15 -16.72 -11.58
CA TYR A 325 9.79 -16.63 -12.13
C TYR A 325 9.41 -15.15 -12.33
N PHE A 326 9.90 -14.52 -13.39
CA PHE A 326 9.64 -13.10 -13.66
C PHE A 326 8.67 -12.91 -14.82
N ARG A 327 7.84 -11.88 -14.73
CA ARG A 327 6.97 -11.43 -15.82
C ARG A 327 7.23 -9.96 -16.08
N ILE A 328 7.68 -9.63 -17.29
CA ILE A 328 7.99 -8.28 -17.75
C ILE A 328 6.97 -7.95 -18.86
N LEU A 329 5.90 -7.23 -18.51
CA LEU A 329 4.70 -7.11 -19.33
C LEU A 329 4.38 -5.64 -19.67
N GLY A 330 4.26 -5.30 -20.95
CA GLY A 330 3.71 -4.01 -21.35
C GLY A 330 4.49 -2.78 -20.87
N ASN A 331 5.80 -2.90 -20.63
CA ASN A 331 6.63 -1.79 -20.18
C ASN A 331 7.15 -0.97 -21.38
N GLU A 332 7.41 0.31 -21.16
CA GLU A 332 8.01 1.20 -22.15
C GLU A 332 9.40 1.64 -21.70
N CYS A 333 10.44 1.24 -22.44
CA CYS A 333 11.83 1.52 -22.12
C CYS A 333 12.53 2.27 -23.26
N PHE A 334 12.84 3.55 -23.08
CA PHE A 334 13.34 4.37 -24.18
C PHE A 334 14.42 5.36 -23.78
N ASN A 335 15.29 5.72 -24.73
CA ASN A 335 16.32 6.73 -24.54
C ASN A 335 17.20 6.45 -23.30
N ASN A 336 17.43 5.18 -22.97
CA ASN A 336 18.31 4.81 -21.85
C ASN A 336 19.79 4.85 -22.29
N ASN A 337 20.70 4.42 -21.43
CA ASN A 337 22.14 4.49 -21.66
C ASN A 337 22.70 5.92 -21.81
N GLN A 338 22.31 6.85 -20.92
CA GLN A 338 22.81 8.24 -20.95
C GLN A 338 24.29 8.36 -20.54
N SER A 339 25.01 7.25 -20.35
CA SER A 339 26.43 7.20 -19.96
C SER A 339 27.42 7.57 -21.04
N ASN A 340 26.94 7.89 -22.25
CA ASN A 340 27.76 8.12 -23.43
C ASN A 340 28.69 6.93 -23.76
N GLY A 341 28.31 5.70 -23.37
CA GLY A 341 29.01 4.47 -23.75
C GLY A 341 30.25 4.13 -22.92
N LEU A 342 30.43 4.77 -21.75
CA LEU A 342 31.54 4.44 -20.84
C LEU A 342 31.44 3.02 -20.25
N ASP A 343 30.24 2.43 -20.23
CA ASP A 343 30.02 1.03 -19.85
C ASP A 343 29.50 0.24 -21.07
N GLU A 344 30.21 -0.84 -21.43
CA GLU A 344 29.86 -1.67 -22.58
C GLU A 344 28.73 -2.65 -22.32
N VAL A 345 28.39 -2.89 -21.05
CA VAL A 345 27.51 -4.00 -20.66
C VAL A 345 26.05 -3.55 -20.52
N HIS A 346 25.80 -2.27 -20.26
CA HIS A 346 24.50 -1.77 -19.79
C HIS A 346 23.86 -0.73 -20.74
N ARG A 347 23.48 -1.19 -21.94
CA ARG A 347 23.07 -0.30 -23.04
C ARG A 347 21.68 -0.58 -23.61
N HIS A 348 20.77 -1.15 -22.81
CA HIS A 348 19.56 -1.80 -23.33
C HIS A 348 18.26 -1.19 -22.81
N GLY A 349 17.17 -1.36 -23.57
CA GLY A 349 15.83 -1.17 -23.02
C GLY A 349 15.58 -2.17 -21.88
N ILE A 350 15.76 -3.45 -22.17
CA ILE A 350 15.68 -4.56 -21.22
C ILE A 350 16.96 -5.40 -21.29
N PHE A 351 17.62 -5.62 -20.14
CA PHE A 351 18.78 -6.50 -20.00
C PHE A 351 18.44 -7.72 -19.15
N ILE A 352 18.77 -8.91 -19.64
CA ILE A 352 18.66 -10.18 -18.93
C ILE A 352 20.05 -10.82 -18.82
N ALA A 353 20.53 -11.03 -17.60
CA ALA A 353 21.84 -11.63 -17.35
C ALA A 353 21.92 -13.12 -17.73
N ASN A 354 23.16 -13.61 -17.79
CA ASN A 354 23.49 -15.01 -18.06
C ASN A 354 22.75 -15.97 -17.12
N LYS A 355 22.31 -17.12 -17.66
CA LYS A 355 21.68 -18.23 -16.92
C LYS A 355 20.36 -17.88 -16.21
N ALA A 356 19.76 -16.72 -16.48
CA ALA A 356 18.43 -16.40 -15.98
C ALA A 356 17.38 -17.34 -16.60
N THR A 357 16.52 -17.95 -15.80
CA THR A 357 15.50 -18.92 -16.31
C THR A 357 14.12 -18.57 -15.80
N ASN A 358 13.07 -18.98 -16.52
CA ASN A 358 11.64 -18.81 -16.20
C ASN A 358 11.11 -17.36 -16.29
N ILE A 359 11.69 -16.56 -17.19
CA ILE A 359 11.26 -15.18 -17.45
C ILE A 359 10.33 -15.13 -18.65
N ILE A 360 9.22 -14.39 -18.52
CA ILE A 360 8.27 -14.08 -19.60
C ILE A 360 8.38 -12.60 -19.93
N ILE A 361 8.63 -12.27 -21.19
CA ILE A 361 8.71 -10.90 -21.72
C ILE A 361 7.65 -10.72 -22.79
N GLU A 362 6.66 -9.85 -22.56
CA GLU A 362 5.50 -9.70 -23.45
C GLU A 362 4.99 -8.26 -23.56
N GLY A 363 4.63 -7.83 -24.76
CA GLY A 363 3.98 -6.53 -25.00
C GLY A 363 4.84 -5.30 -24.69
N ASN A 364 6.14 -5.45 -24.44
CA ASN A 364 7.02 -4.33 -24.11
C ASN A 364 7.41 -3.55 -25.36
N ILE A 365 7.63 -2.24 -25.19
CA ILE A 365 8.06 -1.33 -26.23
C ILE A 365 9.42 -0.77 -25.83
N CYS A 366 10.45 -0.95 -26.66
CA CYS A 366 11.78 -0.39 -26.42
C CYS A 366 12.35 0.27 -27.66
N TYR A 367 12.66 1.56 -27.58
CA TYR A 367 13.11 2.38 -28.72
C TYR A 367 14.06 3.49 -28.29
N ASP A 368 14.70 4.11 -29.28
CA ASP A 368 15.48 5.34 -29.09
C ASP A 368 15.08 6.35 -30.17
N ASP A 369 14.40 7.41 -29.75
CA ASP A 369 13.94 8.50 -30.61
C ASP A 369 14.80 9.77 -30.51
N GLN A 370 15.94 9.70 -29.80
CA GLN A 370 16.89 10.81 -29.75
C GLN A 370 17.57 10.99 -31.12
N HIS A 371 17.90 12.25 -31.45
CA HIS A 371 18.68 12.55 -32.66
C HIS A 371 20.02 11.80 -32.66
N ILE A 372 20.70 11.80 -31.50
CA ILE A 372 21.85 10.94 -31.25
C ILE A 372 21.36 9.83 -30.33
N LYS A 373 21.17 8.65 -30.90
CA LYS A 373 20.70 7.48 -30.15
C LYS A 373 21.76 7.00 -29.17
N THR A 374 21.34 6.73 -27.94
CA THR A 374 22.18 6.25 -26.84
C THR A 374 21.86 4.79 -26.49
N GLN A 375 20.61 4.35 -26.55
CA GLN A 375 20.17 2.99 -26.30
C GLN A 375 20.51 2.08 -27.49
N GLU A 376 21.33 1.06 -27.25
CA GLU A 376 21.89 0.22 -28.30
C GLU A 376 20.93 -0.83 -28.81
N PHE A 377 20.27 -1.54 -27.89
CA PHE A 377 19.30 -2.57 -28.24
C PHE A 377 18.02 -2.44 -27.40
N GLY A 378 16.92 -2.96 -27.92
CA GLY A 378 15.68 -3.06 -27.15
C GLY A 378 15.77 -4.18 -26.10
N LEU A 379 16.37 -5.31 -26.45
CA LEU A 379 16.53 -6.47 -25.56
C LEU A 379 17.95 -7.08 -25.65
N PHE A 380 18.54 -7.35 -24.49
CA PHE A 380 19.72 -8.21 -24.33
C PHE A 380 19.39 -9.44 -23.49
N ILE A 381 19.86 -10.59 -23.94
CA ILE A 381 19.78 -11.88 -23.24
C ILE A 381 21.19 -12.46 -23.16
N GLY A 382 21.64 -12.68 -21.93
CA GLY A 382 22.92 -13.27 -21.62
C GLY A 382 22.98 -14.79 -21.85
N ALA A 383 24.21 -15.29 -21.99
CA ALA A 383 24.51 -16.68 -22.28
C ALA A 383 23.79 -17.67 -21.34
N GLY A 384 23.15 -18.68 -21.92
CA GLY A 384 22.49 -19.77 -21.20
C GLY A 384 21.19 -19.38 -20.47
N ALA A 385 20.66 -18.17 -20.67
CA ALA A 385 19.34 -17.83 -20.17
C ALA A 385 18.24 -18.65 -20.87
N LYS A 386 17.18 -19.00 -20.14
CA LYS A 386 16.00 -19.73 -20.62
C LYS A 386 14.76 -18.89 -20.40
N ILE A 387 14.39 -18.12 -21.40
CA ILE A 387 13.31 -17.13 -21.31
C ILE A 387 12.30 -17.31 -22.44
N TYR A 388 11.09 -16.80 -22.23
CA TYR A 388 10.05 -16.69 -23.25
C TYR A 388 9.91 -15.22 -23.67
N VAL A 389 10.01 -14.94 -24.96
CA VAL A 389 9.84 -13.60 -25.53
C VAL A 389 8.70 -13.63 -26.53
N SER A 390 7.61 -12.93 -26.23
CA SER A 390 6.44 -12.85 -27.11
C SER A 390 6.70 -12.02 -28.37
N LYS A 391 5.97 -12.30 -29.44
CA LYS A 391 5.95 -11.47 -30.65
C LYS A 391 5.26 -10.12 -30.47
N SER A 392 4.48 -9.93 -29.41
CA SER A 392 3.82 -8.66 -29.12
C SER A 392 4.80 -7.57 -28.65
N ASN A 393 6.07 -7.90 -28.39
CA ASN A 393 7.07 -6.91 -28.07
C ASN A 393 7.52 -6.10 -29.31
N ASN A 394 7.74 -4.80 -29.14
CA ASN A 394 8.27 -3.91 -30.15
C ASN A 394 9.63 -3.34 -29.71
N PHE A 395 10.72 -3.91 -30.25
CA PHE A 395 12.10 -3.50 -29.94
C PHE A 395 12.75 -2.69 -31.07
N ASN A 396 11.95 -2.03 -31.93
CA ASN A 396 12.48 -1.30 -33.08
C ASN A 396 13.13 0.04 -32.70
N HIS A 397 13.86 0.62 -33.67
CA HIS A 397 14.39 1.98 -33.59
C HIS A 397 15.45 2.24 -32.50
N ASN A 398 16.18 1.23 -32.06
CA ASN A 398 17.39 1.42 -31.23
C ASN A 398 18.64 1.71 -32.09
N LYS A 399 19.78 2.07 -31.49
CA LYS A 399 21.00 2.48 -32.20
C LYS A 399 21.63 1.35 -33.03
N LEU A 400 21.76 0.14 -32.46
CA LEU A 400 22.45 -0.99 -33.09
C LEU A 400 21.50 -2.08 -33.59
N GLY A 401 20.39 -2.34 -32.88
CA GLY A 401 19.44 -3.36 -33.33
C GLY A 401 18.29 -3.61 -32.38
N LYS A 402 17.42 -4.56 -32.74
CA LYS A 402 16.29 -4.93 -31.87
C LYS A 402 16.74 -5.75 -30.66
N ILE A 403 17.59 -6.74 -30.94
CA ILE A 403 18.12 -7.73 -30.02
C ILE A 403 19.64 -7.81 -30.27
N SER A 404 20.45 -7.95 -29.22
CA SER A 404 21.91 -8.06 -29.38
C SER A 404 22.35 -9.33 -30.14
N GLU A 405 23.47 -9.31 -30.85
CA GLU A 405 23.93 -10.48 -31.62
C GLU A 405 24.35 -11.67 -30.74
N GLN A 406 24.98 -11.40 -29.59
CA GLN A 406 25.33 -12.42 -28.59
C GLN A 406 24.09 -13.22 -28.14
N THR A 407 22.97 -12.53 -27.99
CA THR A 407 21.68 -13.13 -27.68
C THR A 407 21.20 -14.10 -28.77
N ALA A 408 21.37 -13.75 -30.05
CA ALA A 408 20.92 -14.59 -31.15
C ALA A 408 21.70 -15.92 -31.23
N GLN A 409 22.98 -15.91 -30.85
CA GLN A 409 23.84 -17.10 -30.87
C GLN A 409 23.64 -18.01 -29.66
N ASP A 410 23.43 -17.44 -28.47
CA ASP A 410 23.28 -18.22 -27.23
C ASP A 410 21.87 -18.77 -27.04
N CYS A 411 20.88 -18.22 -27.73
CA CYS A 411 19.49 -18.63 -27.62
C CYS A 411 19.07 -19.64 -28.69
N ASN A 412 19.58 -20.88 -28.61
CA ASN A 412 18.94 -22.04 -29.27
C ASN A 412 17.50 -22.30 -28.78
N ASN A 413 17.03 -21.56 -27.76
CA ASN A 413 15.68 -21.62 -27.18
C ASN A 413 14.97 -20.25 -27.18
N ILE A 414 15.31 -19.30 -28.07
CA ILE A 414 14.27 -18.33 -28.49
C ILE A 414 13.23 -19.22 -29.19
N ILE A 415 12.25 -19.68 -28.42
CA ILE A 415 11.09 -20.36 -28.96
C ILE A 415 10.42 -19.31 -29.83
N GLU A 416 10.69 -19.36 -31.14
CA GLU A 416 9.79 -18.85 -32.13
C GLU A 416 8.38 -19.34 -31.77
N LEU A 417 7.46 -18.40 -31.59
CA LEU A 417 6.06 -18.61 -31.98
C LEU A 417 5.35 -19.80 -31.33
N ALA A 418 5.33 -19.90 -30.01
CA ALA A 418 4.04 -20.29 -29.43
C ALA A 418 3.15 -19.04 -29.52
N THR A 419 2.30 -18.99 -30.55
CA THR A 419 1.19 -18.00 -30.67
C THR A 419 0.24 -18.02 -29.47
N THR A 420 0.45 -18.92 -28.51
CA THR A 420 -0.26 -18.97 -27.26
C THR A 420 0.73 -19.29 -26.13
N ILE A 421 1.14 -18.26 -25.37
CA ILE A 421 1.30 -18.47 -23.92
C ILE A 421 -0.01 -19.14 -23.47
N PRO A 422 0.01 -20.11 -22.55
CA PRO A 422 -1.23 -20.61 -21.97
C PRO A 422 -1.92 -19.44 -21.26
N THR A 423 -2.75 -18.71 -22.00
CA THR A 423 -3.63 -17.66 -21.50
C THR A 423 -4.63 -18.36 -20.62
N ASN A 424 -5.00 -17.71 -19.51
CA ASN A 424 -6.08 -18.23 -18.69
C ASN A 424 -7.33 -18.25 -19.56
N GLN A 425 -7.82 -19.45 -19.85
CA GLN A 425 -8.96 -19.65 -20.73
C GLN A 425 -10.29 -19.38 -20.02
N LEU A 426 -10.27 -19.11 -18.72
CA LEU A 426 -11.44 -18.68 -17.97
C LEU A 426 -11.74 -17.21 -18.22
N SER A 427 -13.00 -16.90 -18.46
CA SER A 427 -13.53 -15.54 -18.37
C SER A 427 -13.88 -15.22 -16.92
N ASN A 428 -13.45 -14.05 -16.43
CA ASN A 428 -13.66 -13.62 -15.03
C ASN A 428 -13.18 -14.67 -13.98
N PRO A 429 -11.91 -15.13 -14.07
CA PRO A 429 -11.39 -16.23 -13.23
C PRO A 429 -11.39 -15.92 -11.73
N SER A 430 -11.28 -14.66 -11.36
CA SER A 430 -11.23 -14.17 -9.99
C SER A 430 -12.59 -13.73 -9.44
N PHE A 431 -13.68 -13.87 -10.22
CA PHE A 431 -15.02 -13.45 -9.80
C PHE A 431 -15.12 -11.97 -9.39
N GLU A 432 -14.34 -11.10 -10.03
CA GLU A 432 -14.27 -9.67 -9.72
C GLU A 432 -15.43 -8.87 -10.35
N THR A 433 -15.95 -9.36 -11.47
CA THR A 433 -17.03 -8.72 -12.25
C THR A 433 -18.35 -9.48 -12.06
N TRP A 434 -19.45 -8.77 -11.82
CA TRP A 434 -20.77 -9.37 -11.54
C TRP A 434 -21.87 -8.67 -12.34
N ASP A 435 -22.73 -9.46 -12.99
CA ASP A 435 -23.91 -9.00 -13.73
C ASP A 435 -25.16 -9.22 -12.87
N THR A 436 -25.58 -8.20 -12.12
CA THR A 436 -26.81 -8.11 -11.31
C THR A 436 -27.01 -9.14 -10.17
N SER A 437 -26.43 -10.34 -10.23
CA SER A 437 -26.41 -11.35 -9.16
C SER A 437 -25.47 -12.54 -9.41
N LEU A 438 -24.84 -12.63 -10.58
CA LEU A 438 -23.91 -13.70 -10.96
C LEU A 438 -22.55 -13.12 -11.37
N PRO A 439 -21.43 -13.85 -11.18
CA PRO A 439 -20.17 -13.49 -11.81
C PRO A 439 -20.34 -13.45 -13.34
N ALA A 440 -19.87 -12.37 -13.97
CA ALA A 440 -19.97 -12.21 -15.42
C ALA A 440 -19.34 -13.42 -16.14
N HIS A 441 -20.00 -13.92 -17.19
CA HIS A 441 -19.63 -15.12 -17.96
C HIS A 441 -19.73 -16.47 -17.22
N TRP A 442 -20.39 -16.50 -16.07
CA TRP A 442 -20.71 -17.73 -15.36
C TRP A 442 -22.22 -17.93 -15.30
N THR A 443 -22.64 -19.19 -15.37
CA THR A 443 -24.03 -19.61 -15.18
C THR A 443 -24.13 -20.40 -13.88
N ALA A 444 -25.19 -20.18 -13.11
CA ALA A 444 -25.45 -20.98 -11.91
C ALA A 444 -26.45 -22.11 -12.21
N GLY A 445 -26.36 -23.21 -11.47
CA GLY A 445 -27.28 -24.34 -11.60
C GLY A 445 -27.39 -25.19 -10.34
N GLY A 446 -28.39 -26.08 -10.33
CA GLY A 446 -28.84 -26.85 -9.16
C GLY A 446 -30.06 -26.24 -8.49
N ALA A 447 -31.02 -27.03 -8.00
CA ALA A 447 -32.19 -26.44 -7.33
C ALA A 447 -31.83 -25.94 -5.91
N GLY A 448 -32.45 -24.82 -5.52
CA GLY A 448 -32.36 -24.31 -4.14
C GLY A 448 -30.96 -23.85 -3.72
N HIS A 449 -30.14 -23.33 -4.64
CA HIS A 449 -28.86 -22.72 -4.30
C HIS A 449 -28.99 -21.22 -4.02
N SER A 450 -28.03 -20.66 -3.28
CA SER A 450 -27.79 -19.22 -3.26
C SER A 450 -26.36 -18.94 -3.69
N LEU A 451 -26.20 -17.81 -4.38
CA LEU A 451 -24.91 -17.30 -4.81
C LEU A 451 -24.72 -15.88 -4.29
N LEU A 452 -23.58 -15.63 -3.67
CA LEU A 452 -23.24 -14.32 -3.12
C LEU A 452 -21.82 -13.94 -3.51
N ARG A 453 -21.64 -12.64 -3.75
CA ARG A 453 -20.32 -12.03 -3.81
C ARG A 453 -19.78 -11.93 -2.39
N GLU A 454 -18.65 -12.55 -2.15
CA GLU A 454 -18.05 -12.68 -0.83
C GLU A 454 -16.72 -11.90 -0.76
N THR A 455 -16.40 -11.39 0.43
CA THR A 455 -15.18 -10.63 0.73
C THR A 455 -14.10 -11.48 1.39
N THR A 456 -14.47 -12.68 1.86
CA THR A 456 -13.51 -13.71 2.24
C THR A 456 -12.80 -14.19 0.97
N MET A 457 -11.50 -13.89 0.85
CA MET A 457 -10.72 -14.07 -0.38
C MET A 457 -9.43 -14.85 -0.11
N ALA A 458 -8.94 -15.56 -1.12
CA ALA A 458 -7.61 -16.17 -1.08
C ALA A 458 -6.56 -15.16 -1.55
N ARG A 459 -6.86 -14.45 -2.65
CA ARG A 459 -5.91 -13.56 -3.32
C ARG A 459 -6.55 -12.36 -4.03
N SER A 460 -7.79 -12.48 -4.51
CA SER A 460 -8.50 -11.38 -5.21
C SER A 460 -9.21 -10.45 -4.22
N ARG A 461 -10.00 -9.45 -4.68
CA ARG A 461 -10.80 -8.59 -3.78
C ARG A 461 -12.15 -9.20 -3.44
N PHE A 462 -12.67 -10.04 -4.32
CA PHE A 462 -13.95 -10.71 -4.16
C PHE A 462 -13.84 -12.18 -4.58
N SER A 463 -14.79 -12.97 -4.11
CA SER A 463 -14.90 -14.39 -4.40
C SER A 463 -16.36 -14.77 -4.62
N ALA A 464 -16.59 -15.98 -5.14
CA ALA A 464 -17.94 -16.52 -5.31
C ALA A 464 -18.26 -17.51 -4.18
N LEU A 465 -19.20 -17.15 -3.30
CA LEU A 465 -19.76 -18.04 -2.30
C LEU A 465 -20.99 -18.76 -2.88
N ILE A 466 -20.91 -20.08 -2.95
CA ILE A 466 -22.02 -20.96 -3.33
C ILE A 466 -22.54 -21.66 -2.08
N THR A 467 -23.85 -21.63 -1.84
CA THR A 467 -24.53 -22.43 -0.81
C THR A 467 -25.48 -23.42 -1.48
N ALA A 468 -25.29 -24.70 -1.19
CA ALA A 468 -26.10 -25.80 -1.70
C ALA A 468 -27.04 -26.29 -0.58
N ASN A 469 -28.35 -25.99 -0.65
CA ASN A 469 -29.28 -26.37 0.42
C ASN A 469 -29.65 -27.85 0.34
N HIS A 470 -30.33 -28.26 -0.73
CA HIS A 470 -30.91 -29.60 -0.85
C HIS A 470 -30.34 -30.41 -2.01
N GLU A 471 -29.83 -29.75 -3.04
CA GLU A 471 -29.23 -30.38 -4.22
C GLU A 471 -27.83 -29.84 -4.47
N LEU A 472 -27.10 -30.51 -5.37
CA LEU A 472 -25.81 -30.05 -5.86
C LEU A 472 -25.96 -28.65 -6.47
N ALA A 473 -25.22 -27.66 -5.95
CA ALA A 473 -25.15 -26.34 -6.53
C ALA A 473 -23.84 -26.17 -7.31
N PHE A 474 -23.86 -25.40 -8.39
CA PHE A 474 -22.63 -25.13 -9.14
C PHE A 474 -22.63 -23.79 -9.87
N LEU A 475 -21.42 -23.29 -10.11
CA LEU A 475 -21.11 -22.32 -11.16
C LEU A 475 -20.47 -23.04 -12.33
N LYS A 476 -20.91 -22.70 -13.55
CA LYS A 476 -20.47 -23.30 -14.81
C LYS A 476 -20.03 -22.20 -15.78
N GLN A 477 -18.92 -22.46 -16.48
CA GLN A 477 -18.51 -21.68 -17.64
C GLN A 477 -18.27 -22.61 -18.83
N ASP A 478 -19.00 -22.37 -19.91
CA ASP A 478 -18.85 -23.09 -21.17
C ASP A 478 -17.55 -22.68 -21.87
N LEU A 479 -16.86 -23.69 -22.42
CA LEU A 479 -15.61 -23.53 -23.15
C LEU A 479 -15.83 -23.85 -24.63
N ASN A 480 -15.16 -23.13 -25.51
CA ASN A 480 -15.19 -23.44 -26.94
C ASN A 480 -14.35 -24.70 -27.20
N ILE A 481 -15.01 -25.85 -27.28
CA ILE A 481 -14.36 -27.15 -27.44
C ILE A 481 -13.44 -27.23 -28.67
N HIS A 482 -13.79 -26.59 -29.78
CA HIS A 482 -12.99 -26.62 -31.01
C HIS A 482 -11.61 -25.99 -30.81
N HIS A 483 -11.47 -25.08 -29.83
CA HIS A 483 -10.18 -24.49 -29.48
C HIS A 483 -9.25 -25.48 -28.74
N PHE A 484 -9.82 -26.51 -28.12
CA PHE A 484 -9.11 -27.38 -27.19
C PHE A 484 -8.96 -28.82 -27.67
N GLN A 485 -9.56 -29.23 -28.80
CA GLN A 485 -9.40 -30.59 -29.34
C GLN A 485 -7.92 -30.96 -29.53
N GLY A 486 -7.55 -32.16 -29.09
CA GLY A 486 -6.18 -32.66 -29.12
C GLY A 486 -5.28 -32.19 -27.97
N SER A 487 -5.70 -31.22 -27.16
CA SER A 487 -4.88 -30.65 -26.09
C SER A 487 -5.14 -31.28 -24.71
N ARG A 488 -4.28 -30.96 -23.72
CA ARG A 488 -4.52 -31.28 -22.31
C ARG A 488 -4.84 -30.00 -21.54
N LEU A 489 -6.01 -29.97 -20.90
CA LEU A 489 -6.39 -28.86 -20.04
C LEU A 489 -5.99 -29.12 -18.58
N LYS A 490 -5.53 -28.07 -17.92
CA LYS A 490 -5.24 -28.01 -16.49
C LYS A 490 -6.03 -26.89 -15.85
N LEU A 491 -7.00 -27.24 -15.01
CA LEU A 491 -7.77 -26.31 -14.21
C LEU A 491 -7.19 -26.29 -12.79
N GLY A 492 -6.87 -25.10 -12.29
CA GLY A 492 -6.57 -24.83 -10.89
C GLY A 492 -7.49 -23.77 -10.32
N MET A 493 -7.82 -23.84 -9.03
CA MET A 493 -8.64 -22.82 -8.37
C MET A 493 -8.46 -22.88 -6.85
N TRP A 494 -8.48 -21.73 -6.20
CA TRP A 494 -8.58 -21.68 -4.74
C TRP A 494 -10.02 -21.97 -4.32
N VAL A 495 -10.18 -22.90 -3.39
CA VAL A 495 -11.46 -23.31 -2.85
C VAL A 495 -11.39 -23.27 -1.34
N HIS A 496 -12.39 -22.69 -0.68
CA HIS A 496 -12.55 -22.76 0.76
C HIS A 496 -13.80 -23.54 1.12
N CYS A 497 -13.64 -24.66 1.82
CA CYS A 497 -14.76 -25.47 2.32
C CYS A 497 -14.43 -26.05 3.70
N LYS A 498 -15.44 -26.12 4.57
CA LYS A 498 -15.28 -26.67 5.94
C LYS A 498 -15.48 -28.17 6.03
N GLU A 499 -16.13 -28.76 5.03
CA GLU A 499 -16.43 -30.19 5.01
C GLU A 499 -15.58 -30.90 3.96
N ASN A 500 -15.05 -32.07 4.33
CA ASN A 500 -14.30 -32.92 3.41
C ASN A 500 -15.23 -33.41 2.28
N GLY A 501 -14.84 -33.16 1.04
CA GLY A 501 -15.67 -33.42 -0.13
C GLY A 501 -16.91 -32.53 -0.27
N GLY A 502 -17.05 -31.49 0.57
CA GLY A 502 -18.15 -30.53 0.51
C GLY A 502 -18.10 -29.64 -0.75
N ALA A 503 -16.92 -29.50 -1.35
CA ALA A 503 -16.72 -28.80 -2.61
C ALA A 503 -15.70 -29.50 -3.52
N LYS A 504 -15.77 -29.21 -4.82
CA LYS A 504 -14.80 -29.69 -5.82
C LYS A 504 -14.74 -28.78 -7.04
N ILE A 505 -13.66 -28.87 -7.78
CA ILE A 505 -13.57 -28.36 -9.15
C ILE A 505 -13.64 -29.51 -10.15
N ALA A 506 -14.16 -29.24 -11.34
CA ALA A 506 -14.37 -30.24 -12.36
C ALA A 506 -14.16 -29.71 -13.78
N LEU A 507 -13.57 -30.56 -14.63
CA LEU A 507 -13.54 -30.42 -16.08
C LEU A 507 -14.48 -31.47 -16.70
N TYR A 508 -15.58 -31.01 -17.27
CA TYR A 508 -16.58 -31.86 -17.91
C TYR A 508 -16.44 -31.83 -19.43
N ALA A 509 -16.63 -32.99 -20.06
CA ALA A 509 -16.80 -33.13 -21.49
C ALA A 509 -17.98 -34.06 -21.82
N PHE A 510 -18.59 -33.92 -23.00
CA PHE A 510 -19.66 -34.81 -23.46
C PHE A 510 -19.21 -35.71 -24.61
N VAL A 511 -19.64 -36.96 -24.61
CA VAL A 511 -19.49 -37.93 -25.71
C VAL A 511 -20.78 -38.71 -25.88
N GLY A 512 -21.37 -38.70 -27.08
CA GLY A 512 -22.57 -39.50 -27.37
C GLY A 512 -23.73 -39.23 -26.41
N GLY A 513 -23.92 -37.97 -25.99
CA GLY A 513 -24.96 -37.56 -25.03
C GLY A 513 -24.63 -37.81 -23.56
N SER A 514 -23.51 -38.46 -23.24
CA SER A 514 -23.08 -38.73 -21.86
C SER A 514 -21.99 -37.77 -21.40
N ALA A 515 -22.15 -37.22 -20.20
CA ALA A 515 -21.13 -36.39 -19.55
C ALA A 515 -20.06 -37.25 -18.86
N ILE A 516 -18.79 -36.87 -19.04
CA ILE A 516 -17.65 -37.47 -18.39
C ILE A 516 -16.81 -36.36 -17.74
N ALA A 517 -16.39 -36.57 -16.49
CA ALA A 517 -15.73 -35.54 -15.69
C ALA A 517 -14.37 -36.00 -15.17
N SER A 518 -13.42 -35.06 -15.08
CA SER A 518 -12.28 -35.17 -14.17
C SER A 518 -12.57 -34.25 -12.99
N THR A 519 -12.36 -34.71 -11.76
CA THR A 519 -12.69 -33.91 -10.56
C THR A 519 -11.64 -34.03 -9.47
N THR A 520 -11.42 -32.95 -8.73
CA THR A 520 -10.61 -32.94 -7.50
C THR A 520 -11.44 -32.35 -6.37
N LYS A 521 -11.57 -33.09 -5.26
CA LYS A 521 -12.40 -32.73 -4.11
C LYS A 521 -11.57 -31.99 -3.05
N HIS A 522 -12.20 -31.06 -2.35
CA HIS A 522 -11.62 -30.35 -1.22
C HIS A 522 -11.46 -31.26 0.00
N SER A 523 -10.36 -31.14 0.73
CA SER A 523 -10.00 -31.98 1.88
C SER A 523 -10.73 -31.66 3.19
N GLY A 524 -11.33 -30.47 3.29
CA GLY A 524 -12.24 -30.11 4.38
C GLY A 524 -11.68 -29.17 5.45
N THR A 525 -10.66 -28.37 5.16
CA THR A 525 -10.11 -27.42 6.15
C THR A 525 -9.62 -26.13 5.50
N GLY A 526 -10.44 -25.08 5.55
CA GLY A 526 -10.01 -23.74 5.13
C GLY A 526 -9.83 -23.63 3.62
N TRP A 527 -8.84 -22.86 3.17
CA TRP A 527 -8.47 -22.67 1.76
C TRP A 527 -7.53 -23.78 1.27
N GLU A 528 -7.82 -24.32 0.09
CA GLU A 528 -6.99 -25.29 -0.63
C GLU A 528 -6.95 -24.93 -2.12
N TYR A 529 -5.78 -25.04 -2.75
CA TYR A 529 -5.66 -24.88 -4.20
C TYR A 529 -5.86 -26.23 -4.89
N LEU A 530 -7.05 -26.44 -5.45
CA LEU A 530 -7.39 -27.67 -6.14
C LEU A 530 -6.85 -27.63 -7.58
N VAL A 531 -6.40 -28.77 -8.09
CA VAL A 531 -5.93 -28.92 -9.47
C VAL A 531 -6.54 -30.16 -10.09
N VAL A 532 -7.03 -30.04 -11.32
CA VAL A 532 -7.55 -31.16 -12.11
C VAL A 532 -7.11 -31.05 -13.57
N GLU A 533 -6.80 -32.18 -14.19
CA GLU A 533 -6.33 -32.25 -15.56
C GLU A 533 -7.22 -33.17 -16.42
N ARG A 534 -7.33 -32.85 -17.71
CA ARG A 534 -8.10 -33.66 -18.66
C ARG A 534 -7.57 -33.54 -20.09
N PRO A 535 -7.31 -34.66 -20.80
CA PRO A 535 -7.11 -34.64 -22.25
C PRO A 535 -8.45 -34.39 -22.95
N VAL A 536 -8.47 -33.50 -23.94
CA VAL A 536 -9.64 -33.16 -24.74
C VAL A 536 -9.58 -33.95 -26.05
N LYS A 537 -10.38 -35.02 -26.13
CA LYS A 537 -10.39 -35.93 -27.29
C LYS A 537 -11.29 -35.38 -28.39
N ASP A 538 -10.97 -35.70 -29.64
CA ASP A 538 -11.72 -35.22 -30.82
C ASP A 538 -13.20 -35.63 -30.81
N MET A 539 -13.53 -36.77 -30.17
CA MET A 539 -14.90 -37.27 -30.03
C MET A 539 -15.77 -36.47 -29.04
N PHE A 540 -15.20 -35.49 -28.32
CA PHE A 540 -15.96 -34.68 -27.37
C PHE A 540 -16.82 -33.67 -28.13
N THR A 541 -18.06 -33.45 -27.68
CA THR A 541 -19.02 -32.53 -28.35
C THR A 541 -19.26 -31.24 -27.57
N SER A 542 -18.92 -31.19 -26.29
CA SER A 542 -18.91 -29.95 -25.49
C SER A 542 -17.89 -30.06 -24.35
N LEU A 543 -17.49 -28.90 -23.82
CA LEU A 543 -16.49 -28.78 -22.77
C LEU A 543 -16.87 -27.61 -21.83
N PHE A 544 -16.77 -27.80 -20.53
CA PHE A 544 -17.01 -26.73 -19.55
C PHE A 544 -16.31 -27.03 -18.21
N VAL A 545 -16.09 -25.97 -17.45
CA VAL A 545 -15.61 -26.06 -16.06
C VAL A 545 -16.77 -25.93 -15.09
N ARG A 546 -16.64 -26.54 -13.92
CA ARG A 546 -17.56 -26.30 -12.80
C ARG A 546 -16.86 -26.13 -11.45
N CYS A 547 -17.41 -25.22 -10.67
CA CYS A 547 -17.22 -25.08 -9.23
C CYS A 547 -18.46 -25.71 -8.57
N GLU A 548 -18.31 -26.87 -7.93
CA GLU A 548 -19.46 -27.62 -7.40
C GLU A 548 -19.44 -27.68 -5.87
N VAL A 549 -20.62 -27.55 -5.26
CA VAL A 549 -20.85 -27.66 -3.81
C VAL A 549 -21.91 -28.73 -3.55
N SER A 550 -21.54 -29.71 -2.73
CA SER A 550 -22.40 -30.84 -2.36
C SER A 550 -23.60 -30.38 -1.50
N PRO A 551 -24.75 -31.08 -1.54
CA PRO A 551 -25.92 -30.73 -0.71
C PRO A 551 -25.57 -30.52 0.77
N GLY A 552 -26.17 -29.52 1.40
CA GLY A 552 -25.94 -29.15 2.80
C GLY A 552 -24.65 -28.38 3.07
N ASN A 553 -23.87 -28.04 2.03
CA ASN A 553 -22.57 -27.38 2.19
C ASN A 553 -22.55 -25.95 1.64
N LYS A 554 -21.49 -25.22 2.02
CA LYS A 554 -21.12 -23.94 1.43
C LYS A 554 -19.64 -23.92 1.11
N ALA A 555 -19.28 -23.30 0.00
CA ALA A 555 -17.89 -23.11 -0.38
C ALA A 555 -17.65 -21.82 -1.13
N ILE A 556 -16.44 -21.31 -0.99
CA ILE A 556 -15.98 -20.07 -1.63
C ILE A 556 -14.95 -20.44 -2.69
N PHE A 557 -15.06 -19.85 -3.87
CA PHE A 557 -14.13 -20.06 -4.98
C PHE A 557 -13.45 -18.73 -5.33
N ASP A 558 -12.14 -18.77 -5.58
CA ASP A 558 -11.32 -17.60 -5.93
C ASP A 558 -10.19 -17.99 -6.91
N GLU A 559 -9.73 -17.02 -7.70
CA GLU A 559 -8.60 -17.05 -8.64
C GLU A 559 -8.42 -18.39 -9.39
N GLY A 560 -9.36 -18.66 -10.32
CA GLY A 560 -9.28 -19.78 -11.24
C GLY A 560 -8.19 -19.61 -12.29
N LEU A 561 -7.60 -20.72 -12.73
CA LEU A 561 -6.64 -20.78 -13.82
C LEU A 561 -6.95 -21.98 -14.69
N LEU A 562 -7.32 -21.75 -15.95
CA LEU A 562 -7.43 -22.81 -16.96
C LEU A 562 -6.32 -22.64 -17.99
N LEU A 563 -5.36 -23.56 -17.97
CA LEU A 563 -4.26 -23.59 -18.91
C LEU A 563 -4.47 -24.70 -19.94
N GLN A 564 -4.15 -24.38 -21.19
CA GLN A 564 -4.03 -25.35 -22.28
C GLN A 564 -2.56 -25.77 -22.41
N ALA A 565 -2.27 -27.04 -22.18
CA ALA A 565 -0.99 -27.65 -22.51
C ALA A 565 -1.08 -28.31 -23.88
N VAL A 566 -0.09 -28.05 -24.73
CA VAL A 566 0.07 -28.69 -26.04
C VAL A 566 0.48 -30.15 -25.87
#